data_AF-A0A5A5TG74-F1
#
_entry.id   AF-A0A5A5TG74-F1
#
_cell.length_a   1.000
_cell.length_b   1.000
_cell.length_c   1.000
_cell.angle_alpha   90.00
_cell.angle_beta   90.00
_cell.angle_gamma   90.00
#
_symmetry.space_group_name_H-M   'P 1'
#
loop_
_entity.id
_entity.type
_entity.pdbx_description
1 polymer ?
#
loop_
_entity_poly.entity_id
_entity_poly.type
_entity_poly.pdbx_seq_one_letter_code
_entity_poly.pdbx_strand_id
1 'polypeptide(L)'
;MMLQLYRGINARDFKGWEERLLDLMAQVPTTVLWGDKSPFITPERAERFGKAQVEHFADYSHWLPVEAPDLVAQRLDAFLQGQQGQSQQ
;
A
#
# COMPACT_ATOMS: atom_id res chain seq x y z
N MET A 1 -6.04 -10.41 -19.90
CA MET A 1 -6.77 -11.05 -18.79
C MET A 1 -7.29 -10.05 -17.75
N MET A 2 -6.60 -8.95 -17.42
CA MET A 2 -7.11 -7.91 -16.51
C MET A 2 -8.36 -7.15 -17.02
N LEU A 3 -8.43 -6.87 -18.32
CA LEU A 3 -9.55 -6.12 -18.92
C LEU A 3 -10.92 -6.80 -18.78
N GLN A 4 -10.97 -8.14 -18.72
CA GLN A 4 -12.24 -8.83 -18.47
C GLN A 4 -12.68 -8.71 -17.02
N LEU A 5 -11.72 -8.73 -16.09
CA LEU A 5 -11.99 -8.49 -14.67
C LEU A 5 -12.56 -7.08 -14.47
N TYR A 6 -11.90 -6.05 -15.01
CA TYR A 6 -12.41 -4.67 -14.93
C TYR A 6 -13.80 -4.48 -15.54
N ARG A 7 -14.11 -5.19 -16.64
CA ARG A 7 -15.43 -5.11 -17.30
C ARG A 7 -16.52 -5.88 -16.55
N GLY A 8 -16.14 -6.92 -15.80
CA GLY A 8 -17.06 -7.72 -14.99
C GLY A 8 -17.37 -7.12 -13.63
N ILE A 9 -16.58 -6.14 -13.18
CA ILE A 9 -16.76 -5.50 -11.88
C ILE A 9 -17.68 -4.27 -12.00
N ASN A 10 -18.68 -4.20 -11.13
CA ASN A 10 -19.56 -3.04 -11.04
C ASN A 10 -18.97 -2.02 -10.06
N ALA A 11 -18.65 -0.82 -10.54
CA ALA A 11 -18.08 0.24 -9.73
C ALA A 11 -18.93 0.61 -8.49
N ARG A 12 -20.24 0.36 -8.54
CA ARG A 12 -21.15 0.62 -7.40
C ARG A 12 -20.84 -0.28 -6.19
N ASP A 13 -20.27 -1.45 -6.41
CA ASP A 13 -19.95 -2.40 -5.34
C ASP A 13 -18.81 -1.89 -4.44
N PHE A 14 -18.02 -0.93 -4.93
CA PHE A 14 -16.93 -0.29 -4.17
C PHE A 14 -17.35 0.97 -3.43
N LYS A 15 -18.60 1.41 -3.54
CA LYS A 15 -19.06 2.60 -2.81
C LYS A 15 -18.89 2.37 -1.30
N GLY A 16 -18.20 3.28 -0.61
CA GLY A 16 -17.95 3.17 0.83
C GLY A 16 -16.68 2.39 1.22
N TRP A 17 -15.97 1.77 0.26
CA TRP A 17 -14.78 0.97 0.58
C TRP A 17 -13.58 1.82 0.97
N GLU A 18 -13.39 2.97 0.34
CA GLU A 18 -12.27 3.86 0.67
C GLU A 18 -12.44 4.42 2.09
N GLU A 19 -13.65 4.84 2.45
CA GLU A 19 -13.97 5.34 3.79
C GLU A 19 -13.71 4.26 4.85
N ARG A 20 -14.19 3.03 4.62
CA ARG A 20 -13.95 1.90 5.54
C ARG A 20 -12.48 1.54 5.65
N LEU A 21 -11.73 1.59 4.55
CA LEU A 21 -10.29 1.35 4.55
C LEU A 21 -9.58 2.41 5.40
N LEU A 22 -9.91 3.69 5.20
CA LEU A 22 -9.33 4.79 5.98
C LEU A 22 -9.65 4.69 7.47
N ASP A 23 -10.89 4.33 7.83
CA ASP A 23 -11.31 4.11 9.21
C ASP A 23 -10.53 2.96 9.87
N LEU A 24 -10.25 1.89 9.12
CA LEU A 24 -9.43 0.77 9.59
C LEU A 24 -7.97 1.18 9.78
N MET A 25 -7.39 1.87 8.80
CA MET A 25 -5.99 2.32 8.84
C MET A 25 -5.75 3.38 9.92
N ALA A 26 -6.80 4.04 10.41
CA ALA A 26 -6.70 4.93 11.56
C ALA A 26 -6.48 4.18 12.90
N GLN A 27 -6.76 2.88 12.92
CA GLN A 27 -6.73 2.02 14.12
C GLN A 27 -5.67 0.93 14.02
N VAL A 28 -5.36 0.47 12.81
CA VAL A 28 -4.39 -0.58 12.53
C VAL A 28 -3.13 0.03 11.93
N PRO A 29 -1.97 -0.14 12.57
CA PRO A 29 -0.70 0.28 12.00
C PRO A 29 -0.54 -0.28 10.59
N THR A 30 -0.23 0.59 9.63
CA THR A 30 -0.12 0.21 8.22
C THR A 30 1.07 0.92 7.60
N THR A 31 1.78 0.22 6.71
CA THR A 31 2.84 0.77 5.88
C THR A 31 2.48 0.66 4.40
N VAL A 32 2.87 1.64 3.61
CA VAL A 32 2.72 1.67 2.14
C VAL A 32 4.11 1.84 1.53
N LEU A 33 4.54 0.85 0.74
CA LEU A 33 5.79 0.92 -0.01
C LEU A 33 5.46 1.24 -1.47
N TRP A 34 5.93 2.38 -1.98
CA TRP A 34 5.50 2.92 -3.28
C TRP A 34 6.66 3.20 -4.24
N GLY A 35 6.63 2.61 -5.45
CA GLY A 35 7.57 2.92 -6.53
C GLY A 35 7.13 4.11 -7.38
N ASP A 36 7.97 5.12 -7.51
CA ASP A 36 7.59 6.41 -8.14
C ASP A 36 7.59 6.38 -9.66
N LYS A 37 8.25 5.39 -10.30
CA LYS A 37 8.31 5.25 -11.76
C LYS A 37 7.15 4.43 -12.32
N SER A 38 6.05 4.30 -11.59
CA SER A 38 4.83 3.62 -12.05
C SER A 38 4.16 4.42 -13.19
N PRO A 39 3.98 3.85 -14.40
CA PRO A 39 3.33 4.55 -15.50
C PRO A 39 1.80 4.53 -15.43
N PHE A 40 1.22 3.77 -14.49
CA PHE A 40 -0.23 3.55 -14.41
C PHE A 40 -0.92 4.32 -13.28
N ILE A 41 -0.18 4.61 -12.21
CA ILE A 41 -0.70 5.27 -11.00
C ILE A 41 0.40 6.19 -10.48
N THR A 42 0.05 7.45 -10.21
CA THR A 42 1.01 8.48 -9.84
C THR A 42 1.47 8.34 -8.39
N PRO A 43 2.65 8.86 -8.02
CA PRO A 43 3.18 8.84 -6.66
C PRO A 43 2.23 9.44 -5.61
N GLU A 44 1.51 10.51 -5.94
CA GLU A 44 0.61 11.20 -5.02
C GLU A 44 -0.56 10.30 -4.55
N ARG A 45 -0.81 9.19 -5.25
CA ARG A 45 -1.81 8.20 -4.82
C ARG A 45 -1.40 7.51 -3.52
N ALA A 46 -0.10 7.38 -3.24
CA ALA A 46 0.40 6.76 -2.01
C ALA A 46 -0.07 7.52 -0.76
N GLU A 47 -0.27 8.83 -0.86
CA GLU A 47 -0.71 9.68 0.24
C GLU A 47 -2.20 9.52 0.57
N ARG A 48 -2.98 8.84 -0.27
CA ARG A 48 -4.41 8.60 -0.03
C ARG A 48 -4.68 7.53 1.00
N PHE A 49 -3.66 6.86 1.53
CA PHE A 49 -3.79 5.80 2.53
C PHE A 49 -3.85 6.35 3.98
N GLY A 50 -4.24 7.61 4.17
CA GLY A 50 -4.58 8.15 5.49
C GLY A 50 -3.40 8.16 6.46
N LYS A 51 -3.53 7.44 7.59
CA LYS A 51 -2.49 7.39 8.64
C LYS A 51 -1.40 6.35 8.39
N ALA A 52 -1.35 5.72 7.22
CA ALA A 52 -0.25 4.82 6.89
C ALA A 52 1.10 5.53 6.93
N GLN A 53 2.13 4.79 7.31
CA GLN A 53 3.51 5.16 7.05
C GLN A 53 3.81 4.92 5.57
N VAL A 54 3.87 5.99 4.79
CA VAL A 54 4.19 5.93 3.35
C VAL A 54 5.70 6.05 3.15
N GLU A 55 6.28 5.12 2.39
CA GLU A 55 7.67 5.15 1.94
C GLU A 55 7.73 5.15 0.41
N HIS A 56 8.40 6.16 -0.13
CA HIS A 56 8.61 6.34 -1.57
C HIS A 56 9.95 5.79 -2.03
N PHE A 57 9.94 5.16 -3.19
CA PHE A 57 11.07 4.50 -3.83
C PHE A 57 11.26 5.08 -5.24
N ALA A 58 12.08 6.13 -5.33
CA ALA A 58 12.27 6.94 -6.53
C ALA A 58 12.74 6.14 -7.76
N ASP A 59 13.46 5.03 -7.54
CA ASP A 59 14.08 4.28 -8.63
C ASP A 59 13.27 3.10 -9.18
N TYR A 60 12.12 2.82 -8.58
CA TYR A 60 11.36 1.60 -8.84
C TYR A 60 9.97 1.90 -9.40
N SER A 61 9.40 0.95 -10.14
CA SER A 61 8.08 1.07 -10.76
C SER A 61 7.02 0.32 -9.95
N HIS A 62 5.94 -0.10 -10.63
CA HIS A 62 4.76 -0.71 -10.03
C HIS A 62 5.04 -2.04 -9.31
N TRP A 63 6.05 -2.80 -9.75
CA TRP A 63 6.35 -4.13 -9.24
C TRP A 63 7.52 -4.13 -8.27
N LEU A 64 7.49 -3.20 -7.29
CA LEU A 64 8.55 -3.04 -6.29
C LEU A 64 8.97 -4.37 -5.61
N PRO A 65 8.06 -5.31 -5.23
CA PRO A 65 8.46 -6.60 -4.67
C PRO A 65 9.25 -7.50 -5.62
N VAL A 66 9.10 -7.31 -6.94
CA VAL A 66 9.85 -8.05 -7.96
C VAL A 66 11.17 -7.36 -8.28
N GLU A 67 11.16 -6.02 -8.33
CA GLU A 67 12.34 -5.21 -8.69
C GLU A 67 13.36 -5.12 -7.54
N ALA A 68 12.91 -5.13 -6.28
CA ALA A 68 13.76 -5.05 -5.10
C ALA A 68 13.24 -5.93 -3.94
N PRO A 69 13.26 -7.26 -4.10
CA PRO A 69 12.69 -8.19 -3.11
C PRO A 69 13.34 -8.05 -1.74
N ASP A 70 14.67 -7.94 -1.67
CA ASP A 70 15.41 -7.83 -0.40
C ASP A 70 15.10 -6.53 0.34
N LEU A 71 14.95 -5.43 -0.41
CA LEU A 71 14.58 -4.13 0.14
C LEU A 71 13.17 -4.17 0.74
N VAL A 72 12.21 -4.77 0.01
CA VAL A 72 10.84 -4.95 0.49
C VAL A 72 10.82 -5.83 1.73
N ALA A 73 11.53 -6.96 1.72
CA ALA A 73 11.64 -7.84 2.89
C ALA A 73 12.19 -7.11 4.11
N GLN A 74 13.28 -6.35 3.94
CA GLN A 74 13.87 -5.54 5.01
C GLN A 74 12.87 -4.54 5.61
N ARG A 75 12.08 -3.87 4.78
CA ARG A 75 11.08 -2.89 5.25
C ARG A 75 9.93 -3.55 5.99
N LEU A 76 9.47 -4.70 5.51
CA LEU A 76 8.44 -5.48 6.20
C LEU A 76 8.93 -5.98 7.55
N ASP A 77 10.15 -6.51 7.65
CA ASP A 77 10.73 -6.96 8.91
C ASP A 77 10.84 -5.80 9.92
N ALA A 78 11.35 -4.65 9.49
CA ALA A 78 11.46 -3.46 10.34
C ALA A 78 10.09 -2.98 10.85
N PHE A 79 9.09 -2.95 9.97
CA PHE A 79 7.73 -2.57 10.33
C PHE A 79 7.14 -3.55 11.37
N LEU A 80 7.22 -4.86 11.11
CA LEU A 80 6.66 -5.89 11.99
C LEU A 80 7.34 -5.94 13.35
N GLN A 81 8.66 -5.79 13.42
CA GLN A 81 9.40 -5.70 14.68
C GLN A 81 8.97 -4.47 15.50
N GLY A 82 8.78 -3.33 14.84
CA GLY A 82 8.25 -2.11 15.47
C GLY A 82 6.86 -2.31 16.10
N GLN A 83 6.01 -3.14 15.49
CA GLN A 83 4.68 -3.47 16.02
C GLN A 83 4.72 -4.42 17.22
N GLN A 84 5.66 -5.37 17.25
CA GLN A 84 5.81 -6.32 18.35
C GLN A 84 6.19 -5.62 19.67
N GLY A 85 6.98 -4.55 19.60
CA GLY A 85 7.35 -3.74 20.77
C GLY A 85 6.20 -2.90 21.36
N GLN A 86 5.17 -2.58 20.55
CA GLN A 86 4.01 -1.78 20.97
C GLN A 86 2.88 -2.64 21.55
N SER A 87 2.86 -3.94 21.25
CA SER A 87 1.80 -4.87 21.69
C SER A 87 2.04 -5.47 23.09
N GLN A 88 3.15 -5.12 23.77
CA GLN A 88 3.51 -5.61 25.11
C GLN A 88 3.35 -4.55 26.22
N GLN A 89 2.73 -3.40 25.91
CA GLN A 89 2.39 -2.35 26.87
C GLN A 89 0.87 -2.24 27.00
#